data_AF-A0A7C0VDU1-F1
#
_entry.id   AF-A0A7C0VDU1-F1
#
_cell.length_a   1.000
_cell.length_b   1.000
_cell.length_c   1.000
_cell.angle_alpha   90.00
_cell.angle_beta   90.00
_cell.angle_gamma   90.00
#
_symmetry.space_group_name_H-M   'P 1'
#
loop_
_entity.id
_entity.type
_entity.pdbx_description
1 polymer ?
#
loop_
_entity_poly.entity_id
_entity_poly.type
_entity_poly.pdbx_seq_one_letter_code
_entity_poly.pdbx_strand_id
1 'polypeptide(L)'
;STATYMVTGTYPGITEIQPGSFVFGVGPEGSGYGWRSPNGVFFKSCLSVLTQVVGDNFPDRVVTDAGSKALSEGHRGADPVAKVRFEGEPLEVKEVRLSEEHAIIGFEEGSPQRSRIRWGDKLELVPSHCCTAVNQHDEVVVVKGGRVCAVWPVTARGKYR
;
A
#
# COMPACT_ATOMS: atom_id res chain seq x y z
N SER A 1 10.58 14.68 9.41
CA SER A 1 9.81 13.79 8.52
C SER A 1 8.74 13.08 9.34
N THR A 2 7.83 12.33 8.71
CA THR A 2 6.82 11.55 9.45
C THR A 2 7.44 10.65 10.52
N ALA A 3 8.55 9.97 10.24
CA ALA A 3 9.16 9.03 11.18
C ALA A 3 9.87 9.70 12.38
N THR A 4 10.13 11.01 12.33
CA THR A 4 10.87 11.74 13.37
C THR A 4 10.04 12.83 14.04
N TYR A 5 8.77 13.00 13.65
CA TYR A 5 7.98 14.18 13.99
C TYR A 5 7.89 14.44 15.51
N MET A 6 7.77 13.38 16.31
CA MET A 6 7.73 13.45 17.79
C MET A 6 9.00 13.98 18.43
N VAL A 7 10.16 13.79 17.78
CA VAL A 7 11.47 14.23 18.28
C VAL A 7 11.86 15.57 17.68
N THR A 8 11.61 15.78 16.39
CA THR A 8 12.01 17.02 15.71
C THR A 8 11.30 18.23 16.30
N GLY A 9 10.02 18.12 16.66
CA GLY A 9 9.24 19.23 17.21
C GLY A 9 9.61 19.65 18.63
N THR A 10 10.44 18.87 19.34
CA THR A 10 10.84 19.17 20.73
C THR A 10 12.20 19.86 20.82
N TYR A 11 12.92 20.00 19.71
CA TYR A 11 14.27 20.55 19.70
C TYR A 11 14.25 22.09 19.73
N PRO A 12 15.00 22.76 20.65
CA PRO A 12 15.05 24.22 20.70
C PRO A 12 15.48 24.84 19.38
N GLY A 13 14.79 25.90 18.96
CA GLY A 13 15.05 26.62 17.70
C GLY A 13 14.30 26.09 16.48
N ILE A 14 13.63 24.92 16.59
CA ILE A 14 12.71 24.45 15.55
C ILE A 14 11.38 25.21 15.67
N THR A 15 10.96 25.82 14.58
CA THR A 15 9.68 26.56 14.50
C THR A 15 8.60 25.85 13.67
N GLU A 16 8.98 24.83 12.88
CA GLU A 16 8.06 24.06 12.02
C GLU A 16 8.53 22.61 11.84
N ILE A 17 7.58 21.69 11.66
CA ILE A 17 7.84 20.32 11.19
C ILE A 17 7.02 20.02 9.93
N GLN A 18 7.59 19.21 9.04
CA GLN A 18 7.00 18.90 7.72
C GLN A 18 6.80 17.39 7.50
N PRO A 19 5.94 16.71 8.28
CA PRO A 19 5.56 15.33 7.99
C PRO A 19 4.57 15.27 6.81
N GLY A 20 4.63 14.19 6.01
CA GLY A 20 3.78 14.03 4.82
C GLY A 20 3.04 12.69 4.81
N SER A 21 3.78 11.58 4.76
CA SER A 21 3.22 10.23 4.65
C SER A 21 2.28 9.82 5.78
N PHE A 22 2.25 10.54 6.90
CA PHE A 22 1.37 10.23 8.03
C PHE A 22 -0.10 10.23 7.62
N VAL A 23 -0.48 11.03 6.62
CA VAL A 23 -1.85 11.13 6.11
C VAL A 23 -2.34 9.81 5.52
N PHE A 24 -1.44 8.98 4.97
CA PHE A 24 -1.75 7.68 4.39
C PHE A 24 -1.38 6.50 5.30
N GLY A 25 -0.55 6.73 6.33
CA GLY A 25 -0.13 5.74 7.32
C GLY A 25 1.36 5.40 7.26
N VAL A 26 1.94 4.97 8.38
CA VAL A 26 3.33 4.48 8.49
C VAL A 26 3.38 3.37 9.53
N GLY A 27 4.17 2.33 9.26
CA GLY A 27 4.40 1.21 10.19
C GLY A 27 3.90 -0.13 9.66
N PRO A 28 3.70 -1.13 10.54
CA PRO A 28 3.31 -2.47 10.15
C PRO A 28 2.05 -2.53 9.30
N GLU A 29 1.08 -1.65 9.51
CA GLU A 29 -0.12 -1.58 8.68
C GLU A 29 -0.10 -0.45 7.66
N GLY A 30 0.83 0.50 7.79
CA GLY A 30 0.84 1.82 7.15
C GLY A 30 1.51 1.84 5.78
N SER A 31 0.95 2.55 4.80
CA SER A 31 1.63 2.81 3.53
C SER A 31 2.69 3.91 3.68
N GLY A 32 3.84 3.55 4.27
CA GLY A 32 4.85 4.50 4.73
C GLY A 32 6.14 4.51 3.92
N TYR A 33 7.28 4.56 4.59
CA TYR A 33 8.59 4.24 4.00
C TYR A 33 8.94 2.82 4.45
N GLY A 34 8.26 1.82 3.89
CA GLY A 34 8.30 0.43 4.32
C GLY A 34 7.39 0.12 5.53
N TRP A 35 7.57 -1.07 6.12
CA TRP A 35 6.69 -1.63 7.17
C TRP A 35 7.19 -1.48 8.60
N ARG A 36 8.37 -0.86 8.77
CA ARG A 36 8.94 -0.63 10.09
C ARG A 36 8.24 0.56 10.75
N SER A 37 8.27 0.59 12.08
CA SER A 37 7.92 1.78 12.88
C SER A 37 9.20 2.42 13.45
N PRO A 38 10.00 3.15 12.63
CA PRO A 38 11.13 3.89 13.18
C PRO A 38 10.69 4.78 14.32
N ASN A 39 11.48 4.84 15.40
CA ASN A 39 11.21 5.66 16.58
C ASN A 39 9.86 5.39 17.25
N GLY A 40 9.27 4.20 17.05
CA GLY A 40 7.97 3.84 17.61
C GLY A 40 6.79 4.62 17.00
N VAL A 41 6.99 5.29 15.86
CA VAL A 41 5.93 6.05 15.20
C VAL A 41 5.04 5.11 14.38
N PHE A 42 3.73 5.21 14.59
CA PHE A 42 2.73 4.45 13.88
C PHE A 42 1.53 5.32 13.50
N PHE A 43 1.09 5.18 12.25
CA PHE A 43 -0.17 5.71 11.74
C PHE A 43 -0.88 4.63 10.93
N LYS A 44 -2.17 4.40 11.21
CA LYS A 44 -2.99 3.40 10.52
C LYS A 44 -3.03 3.69 9.01
N SER A 45 -2.91 2.64 8.18
CA SER A 45 -3.08 2.82 6.72
C SER A 45 -4.52 3.16 6.36
N CYS A 46 -4.66 4.12 5.45
CA CYS A 46 -5.90 4.44 4.75
C CYS A 46 -5.73 4.47 3.21
N LEU A 47 -4.61 3.96 2.69
CA LEU A 47 -4.32 3.91 1.26
C LEU A 47 -4.17 2.45 0.79
N SER A 48 -4.87 2.12 -0.29
CA SER A 48 -4.76 0.85 -1.01
C SER A 48 -5.00 1.08 -2.51
N VAL A 49 -4.51 0.15 -3.32
CA VAL A 49 -4.88 -0.01 -4.73
C VAL A 49 -5.85 -1.17 -4.81
N LEU A 50 -7.06 -0.92 -5.32
CA LEU A 50 -8.03 -1.97 -5.60
C LEU A 50 -7.64 -2.69 -6.89
N THR A 51 -7.55 -4.02 -6.84
CA THR A 51 -7.15 -4.86 -7.98
C THR A 51 -8.09 -6.05 -8.10
N GLN A 52 -8.19 -6.63 -9.30
CA GLN A 52 -8.92 -7.87 -9.54
C GLN A 52 -7.97 -9.05 -9.71
N VAL A 53 -8.35 -10.21 -9.17
CA VAL A 53 -7.70 -11.48 -9.49
C VAL A 53 -8.04 -11.88 -10.92
N VAL A 54 -6.99 -12.02 -11.74
CA VAL A 54 -7.06 -12.41 -13.15
C VAL A 54 -6.49 -13.81 -13.43
N GLY A 55 -5.86 -14.43 -12.42
CA GLY A 55 -5.42 -15.83 -12.48
C GLY A 55 -5.35 -16.49 -11.11
N ASP A 56 -5.98 -17.66 -10.98
CA ASP A 56 -6.10 -18.44 -9.74
C ASP A 56 -5.97 -19.96 -9.97
N ASN A 57 -5.38 -20.38 -11.08
CA ASN A 57 -5.17 -21.79 -11.41
C ASN A 57 -3.93 -22.42 -10.75
N PHE A 58 -3.36 -21.75 -9.74
CA PHE A 58 -2.15 -22.19 -9.03
C PHE A 58 -2.43 -22.44 -7.55
N PRO A 59 -1.94 -23.54 -6.96
CA PRO A 59 -2.22 -23.87 -5.55
C PRO A 59 -1.54 -22.93 -4.54
N ASP A 60 -0.51 -22.19 -4.97
CA ASP A 60 0.40 -21.41 -4.12
C ASP A 60 0.32 -19.89 -4.36
N ARG A 61 -0.40 -19.44 -5.39
CA ARG A 61 -0.45 -18.02 -5.74
C ARG A 61 -1.72 -17.60 -6.47
N VAL A 62 -1.95 -16.30 -6.50
CA VAL A 62 -2.88 -15.64 -7.43
C VAL A 62 -2.15 -14.54 -8.20
N VAL A 63 -2.70 -14.19 -9.36
CA VAL A 63 -2.22 -13.08 -10.20
C VAL A 63 -3.32 -12.04 -10.28
N THR A 64 -2.95 -10.78 -10.12
CA THR A 64 -3.86 -9.63 -10.15
C THR A 64 -3.51 -8.65 -11.26
N ASP A 65 -4.43 -7.75 -11.60
CA ASP A 65 -4.31 -6.74 -12.67
C ASP A 65 -3.62 -5.43 -12.25
N ALA A 66 -2.94 -5.40 -11.09
CA ALA A 66 -2.20 -4.23 -10.62
C ALA A 66 -0.73 -4.57 -10.37
N GLY A 67 0.15 -4.03 -11.21
CA GLY A 67 1.61 -4.18 -11.09
C GLY A 67 2.32 -2.90 -10.63
N SER A 68 3.60 -2.77 -11.00
CA SER A 68 4.43 -1.60 -10.66
C SER A 68 3.93 -0.30 -11.28
N LYS A 69 3.16 -0.35 -12.38
CA LYS A 69 2.50 0.86 -12.91
C LYS A 69 1.36 1.35 -12.05
N ALA A 70 0.81 0.51 -11.16
CA ALA A 70 -0.21 0.91 -10.18
C ALA A 70 0.40 1.20 -8.79
N LEU A 71 1.44 0.47 -8.39
CA LEU A 71 2.01 0.54 -7.04
C LEU A 71 3.35 1.28 -6.94
N SER A 72 4.03 1.54 -8.06
CA SER A 72 5.48 1.76 -8.11
C SER A 72 6.28 0.55 -7.60
N GLU A 73 7.61 0.64 -7.57
CA GLU A 73 8.48 -0.41 -7.02
C GLU A 73 8.50 -0.49 -5.47
N GLY A 74 7.75 0.37 -4.78
CA GLY A 74 7.70 0.42 -3.33
C GLY A 74 8.92 1.05 -2.66
N HIS A 75 9.08 0.81 -1.36
CA HIS A 75 10.23 1.28 -0.58
C HIS A 75 11.37 0.27 -0.62
N ARG A 76 12.61 0.76 -0.84
CA ARG A 76 13.80 -0.09 -0.83
C ARG A 76 13.97 -0.77 0.53
N GLY A 77 13.93 -2.10 0.54
CA GLY A 77 14.05 -2.91 1.77
C GLY A 77 12.72 -3.16 2.49
N ALA A 78 11.59 -2.79 1.89
CA ALA A 78 10.30 -3.32 2.30
C ALA A 78 10.10 -4.71 1.71
N ASP A 79 9.78 -5.66 2.56
CA ASP A 79 9.44 -7.03 2.19
C ASP A 79 8.20 -7.47 2.98
N PRO A 80 7.08 -7.83 2.33
CA PRO A 80 6.83 -7.75 0.87
C PRO A 80 6.76 -6.31 0.36
N VAL A 81 6.83 -6.06 -0.96
CA VAL A 81 6.73 -4.68 -1.51
C VAL A 81 5.34 -4.05 -1.37
N ALA A 82 4.31 -4.87 -1.12
CA ALA A 82 2.95 -4.47 -0.80
C ALA A 82 2.34 -5.46 0.21
N LYS A 83 1.45 -4.97 1.07
CA LYS A 83 0.59 -5.85 1.88
C LYS A 83 -0.74 -6.07 1.17
N VAL A 84 -1.40 -7.18 1.46
CA VAL A 84 -2.63 -7.56 0.76
C VAL A 84 -3.77 -7.65 1.77
N ARG A 85 -4.95 -7.14 1.40
CA ARG A 85 -6.19 -7.39 2.12
C ARG A 85 -7.23 -8.02 1.19
N PHE A 86 -8.09 -8.84 1.78
CA PHE A 86 -9.26 -9.42 1.13
C PHE A 86 -10.46 -9.26 2.07
N GLU A 87 -11.57 -8.74 1.57
CA GLU A 87 -12.78 -8.47 2.37
C GLU A 87 -12.51 -7.58 3.60
N GLY A 88 -11.53 -6.67 3.50
CA GLY A 88 -11.12 -5.77 4.58
C GLY A 88 -10.10 -6.35 5.57
N GLU A 89 -9.80 -7.65 5.49
CA GLU A 89 -8.90 -8.35 6.41
C GLU A 89 -7.50 -8.54 5.79
N PRO A 90 -6.42 -8.39 6.58
CA PRO A 90 -5.07 -8.65 6.09
C PRO A 90 -4.86 -10.13 5.76
N LEU A 91 -4.12 -10.38 4.69
CA LEU A 91 -3.68 -11.71 4.29
C LEU A 91 -2.24 -11.97 4.69
N GLU A 92 -1.95 -13.20 5.13
CA GLU A 92 -0.59 -13.67 5.33
C GLU A 92 -0.07 -14.19 4.00
N VAL A 93 0.81 -13.40 3.39
CA VAL A 93 1.42 -13.69 2.10
C VAL A 93 2.89 -13.97 2.31
N LYS A 94 3.40 -14.94 1.55
CA LYS A 94 4.82 -15.25 1.50
C LYS A 94 5.60 -14.18 0.75
N GLU A 95 5.02 -13.70 -0.35
CA GLU A 95 5.65 -12.71 -1.21
C GLU A 95 4.61 -11.93 -2.03
N VAL A 96 5.00 -10.74 -2.46
CA VAL A 96 4.32 -10.01 -3.52
C VAL A 96 5.38 -9.61 -4.55
N ARG A 97 5.24 -10.09 -5.78
CA ARG A 97 6.14 -9.77 -6.89
C ARG A 97 5.41 -8.95 -7.94
N LEU A 98 5.96 -7.80 -8.30
CA LEU A 98 5.37 -6.89 -9.28
C LEU A 98 6.04 -7.08 -10.64
N SER A 99 5.22 -7.33 -11.66
CA SER A 99 5.52 -7.00 -13.06
C SER A 99 4.93 -5.63 -13.39
N GLU A 100 5.00 -5.16 -14.63
CA GLU A 100 4.45 -3.85 -15.00
C GLU A 100 2.94 -3.72 -14.68
N GLU A 101 2.14 -4.65 -15.20
CA GLU A 101 0.66 -4.62 -15.10
C GLU A 101 0.08 -5.69 -14.18
N HIS A 102 0.93 -6.56 -13.61
CA HIS A 102 0.46 -7.67 -12.79
C HIS A 102 1.22 -7.75 -11.46
N ALA A 103 0.52 -8.13 -10.40
CA ALA A 103 1.16 -8.61 -9.17
C ALA A 103 0.88 -10.10 -8.98
N ILE A 104 1.95 -10.85 -8.69
CA ILE A 104 1.89 -12.22 -8.20
C ILE A 104 1.87 -12.16 -6.68
N ILE A 105 0.82 -12.71 -6.07
CA ILE A 105 0.66 -12.82 -4.62
C ILE A 105 0.87 -14.28 -4.26
N GLY A 106 2.01 -14.56 -3.62
CA GLY A 106 2.40 -15.91 -3.19
C GLY A 106 1.96 -16.19 -1.76
N PHE A 107 1.58 -17.43 -1.50
CA PHE A 107 1.21 -17.94 -0.20
C PHE A 107 2.11 -19.13 0.16
N GLU A 108 2.17 -19.46 1.45
CA GLU A 108 2.78 -20.73 1.84
C GLU A 108 1.97 -21.91 1.30
N GLU A 109 2.67 -23.01 1.04
CA GLU A 109 2.06 -24.23 0.54
C GLU A 109 0.97 -24.72 1.50
N GLY A 110 -0.22 -25.03 0.97
CA GLY A 110 -1.36 -25.44 1.79
C GLY A 110 -2.07 -24.30 2.54
N SER A 111 -1.73 -23.03 2.27
CA SER A 111 -2.40 -21.89 2.92
C SER A 111 -3.93 -21.92 2.70
N PRO A 112 -4.74 -21.92 3.78
CA PRO A 112 -6.20 -21.86 3.67
C PRO A 112 -6.68 -20.49 3.16
N GLN A 113 -5.87 -19.43 3.27
CA GLN A 113 -6.22 -18.13 2.72
C GLN A 113 -6.18 -18.14 1.20
N ARG A 114 -5.18 -18.82 0.60
CA ARG A 114 -5.10 -18.99 -0.84
C ARG A 114 -6.35 -19.65 -1.40
N SER A 115 -6.82 -20.73 -0.76
CA SER A 115 -8.00 -21.48 -1.22
C SER A 115 -9.33 -20.74 -1.05
N ARG A 116 -9.36 -19.52 -0.50
CA ARG A 116 -10.55 -18.66 -0.47
C ARG A 116 -10.64 -17.71 -1.68
N ILE A 117 -9.50 -17.35 -2.25
CA ILE A 117 -9.42 -16.34 -3.32
C ILE A 117 -9.69 -17.01 -4.67
N ARG A 118 -10.54 -16.40 -5.48
CA ARG A 118 -10.96 -16.87 -6.80
C ARG A 118 -10.75 -15.80 -7.86
N TRP A 119 -10.73 -16.24 -9.11
CA TRP A 119 -10.82 -15.35 -10.27
C TRP A 119 -12.00 -14.39 -10.12
N GLY A 120 -11.77 -13.11 -10.41
CA GLY A 120 -12.77 -12.05 -10.30
C GLY A 120 -12.84 -11.39 -8.92
N ASP A 121 -12.29 -12.00 -7.88
CA ASP A 121 -12.25 -11.39 -6.54
C ASP A 121 -11.47 -10.08 -6.55
N LYS A 122 -11.90 -9.15 -5.69
CA LYS A 122 -11.23 -7.87 -5.48
C LYS A 122 -10.32 -7.94 -4.27
N LEU A 123 -9.05 -7.57 -4.46
CA LEU A 123 -8.06 -7.45 -3.41
C LEU A 123 -7.64 -6.00 -3.26
N GLU A 124 -7.18 -5.64 -2.07
CA GLU A 124 -6.57 -4.34 -1.81
C GLU A 124 -5.07 -4.51 -1.59
N LEU A 125 -4.26 -3.84 -2.41
CA LEU A 125 -2.81 -3.80 -2.27
C LEU A 125 -2.40 -2.52 -1.55
N VAL A 126 -1.92 -2.64 -0.31
CA VAL A 126 -1.36 -1.51 0.46
C VAL A 126 0.09 -1.32 0.01
N PRO A 127 0.45 -0.18 -0.63
CA PRO A 127 1.81 0.04 -1.11
C PRO A 127 2.78 0.27 0.05
N SER A 128 4.01 -0.23 -0.05
CA SER A 128 5.08 0.08 0.91
C SER A 128 5.61 1.51 0.81
N HIS A 129 5.23 2.27 -0.22
CA HIS A 129 5.59 3.66 -0.41
C HIS A 129 4.43 4.49 -0.99
N CYS A 130 3.72 5.23 -0.15
CA CYS A 130 2.56 6.01 -0.57
C CYS A 130 2.88 7.06 -1.64
N CYS A 131 4.01 7.78 -1.49
CA CYS A 131 4.33 8.94 -2.34
C CYS A 131 4.50 8.53 -3.80
N THR A 132 5.25 7.45 -4.05
CA THR A 132 5.50 6.96 -5.41
C THR A 132 4.29 6.24 -5.98
N ALA A 133 3.48 5.58 -5.14
CA ALA A 133 2.22 4.97 -5.57
C ALA A 133 1.22 6.04 -6.02
N VAL A 134 0.93 7.05 -5.19
CA VAL A 134 -0.02 8.14 -5.52
C VAL A 134 0.36 8.85 -6.82
N ASN A 135 1.65 9.04 -7.08
CA ASN A 135 2.11 9.69 -8.30
C ASN A 135 1.85 8.87 -9.60
N GLN A 136 1.44 7.60 -9.50
CA GLN A 136 0.99 6.82 -10.66
C GLN A 136 -0.46 7.10 -11.07
N HIS A 137 -1.25 7.75 -10.20
CA HIS A 137 -2.70 7.88 -10.39
C HIS A 137 -3.11 9.35 -10.58
N ASP A 138 -4.01 9.60 -11.53
CA ASP A 138 -4.61 10.92 -11.73
C ASP A 138 -5.65 11.26 -10.64
N GLU A 139 -6.21 10.25 -9.96
CA GLU A 139 -7.30 10.40 -8.99
C GLU A 139 -7.12 9.49 -7.77
N VAL A 140 -7.70 9.90 -6.64
CA VAL A 140 -7.87 9.09 -5.43
C VAL A 140 -9.36 8.89 -5.17
N VAL A 141 -9.80 7.63 -5.18
CA VAL A 141 -11.18 7.27 -4.83
C VAL A 141 -11.31 7.20 -3.31
N VAL A 142 -12.16 8.03 -2.73
CA VAL A 142 -12.35 8.12 -1.28
C VAL A 142 -13.54 7.26 -0.86
N VAL A 143 -13.28 6.32 0.04
CA VAL A 143 -14.27 5.38 0.54
C VAL A 143 -14.58 5.67 2.02
N LYS A 144 -15.86 5.76 2.35
CA LYS A 144 -16.35 5.91 3.72
C LYS A 144 -17.53 4.96 3.95
N GLY A 145 -17.44 4.13 4.99
CA GLY A 145 -18.48 3.14 5.30
C GLY A 145 -18.74 2.16 4.15
N GLY A 146 -17.68 1.73 3.45
CA GLY A 146 -17.77 0.81 2.31
C GLY A 146 -18.38 1.41 1.03
N ARG A 147 -18.56 2.73 0.97
CA ARG A 147 -19.12 3.42 -0.20
C ARG A 147 -18.20 4.53 -0.68
N VAL A 148 -18.10 4.70 -2.00
CA VAL A 148 -17.42 5.85 -2.60
C VAL A 148 -18.17 7.11 -2.20
N CYS A 149 -17.46 8.08 -1.62
CA CYS A 149 -18.04 9.35 -1.20
C CYS A 149 -17.41 10.56 -1.90
N ALA A 150 -16.23 10.41 -2.49
CA ALA A 150 -15.58 11.42 -3.32
C ALA A 150 -14.55 10.79 -4.26
N VAL A 151 -14.19 11.55 -5.28
CA VAL A 151 -13.01 11.29 -6.13
C VAL A 151 -12.21 12.58 -6.13
N TRP A 152 -10.95 12.50 -5.69
CA TRP A 152 -10.07 13.65 -5.57
C TRP A 152 -9.01 13.63 -6.69
N PRO A 153 -8.85 14.72 -7.45
CA PRO A 153 -7.78 14.78 -8.45
C PRO A 153 -6.41 14.91 -7.76
N VAL A 154 -5.42 14.18 -8.26
CA VAL A 154 -4.00 14.35 -7.92
C VAL A 154 -3.42 15.47 -8.79
N THR A 155 -3.78 16.71 -8.45
CA THR A 155 -3.50 17.90 -9.29
C THR A 155 -2.01 18.16 -9.54
N ALA A 156 -1.14 17.65 -8.66
CA ALA A 156 0.31 17.80 -8.75
C ALA A 156 1.03 16.60 -9.40
N ARG A 157 0.30 15.61 -9.95
CA ARG A 157 0.93 14.43 -10.56
C ARG A 157 1.92 14.82 -11.66
N GLY A 158 3.14 14.32 -11.56
CA GLY A 158 4.20 14.58 -12.55
C GLY A 158 4.68 16.04 -12.62
N LYS A 159 4.29 16.91 -11.67
CA LYS A 159 4.72 18.31 -11.60
C LYS A 159 6.05 18.45 -10.86
N TYR A 160 7.12 17.96 -11.49
CA TYR A 160 8.49 18.03 -10.95
C TYR A 160 9.23 19.33 -11.30
N ARG A 161 8.58 20.24 -12.04
CA ARG A 161 9.15 21.49 -12.56
C ARG A 161 8.33 22.66 -12.06
#